data_AF-A0A7W7F712-F1
#
_entry.id   AF-A0A7W7F712-F1
#
_cell.length_a   1.000
_cell.length_b   1.000
_cell.length_c   1.000
_cell.angle_alpha   90.00
_cell.angle_beta   90.00
_cell.angle_gamma   90.00
#
_symmetry.space_group_name_H-M   'P 1'
#
loop_
_entity.id
_entity.type
_entity.pdbx_description
1 polymer ?
#
loop_
_entity_poly.entity_id
_entity_poly.type
_entity_poly.pdbx_seq_one_letter_code
_entity_poly.pdbx_strand_id
1 'polypeptide(L)'
;MTVHTNAKSRLFIGVANNTISELSEFEAEDWLEIKEVEDIGEFGVEGSEQTFLSLADGYVRKLKGSLNSGTLEVIAGRDPSDPGQNRARAAAGDWFKYPFKVELNDKPTPTGTNTIYYFRAPVMSAKSNYGNADNIVKTTFALSIDGAILELPAAPAITMSPAAGALIAGEQGTAYTATVTATGGAGTPAYAVTAGALPAGLALNSATGEISGTPTAAGDYTLTVTATFDGAGTASAAYTLNVAA
;
A
#
# COMPACT_ATOMS: atom_id res chain seq x y z
N MET A 1 -9.46 -21.79 1.16
CA MET A 1 -8.78 -21.18 2.32
C MET A 1 -7.39 -20.79 1.84
N THR A 2 -7.14 -19.51 1.60
CA THR A 2 -5.82 -19.01 1.20
C THR A 2 -5.04 -18.67 2.47
N VAL A 3 -4.33 -19.67 3.00
CA VAL A 3 -3.36 -19.46 4.08
C VAL A 3 -2.00 -19.23 3.43
N HIS A 4 -1.28 -18.20 3.86
CA HIS A 4 0.05 -17.88 3.36
C HIS A 4 1.10 -18.12 4.46
N THR A 5 2.31 -18.48 4.05
CA THR A 5 3.46 -18.51 4.97
C THR A 5 4.06 -17.11 5.08
N ASN A 6 4.75 -16.82 6.19
CA ASN A 6 5.45 -15.55 6.36
C ASN A 6 6.76 -15.45 5.55
N ALA A 7 7.07 -16.46 4.72
CA ALA A 7 8.29 -16.46 3.93
C ALA A 7 8.25 -15.34 2.89
N LYS A 8 9.36 -14.60 2.77
CA LYS A 8 9.53 -13.41 1.91
C LYS A 8 8.77 -12.16 2.34
N SER A 9 8.16 -12.16 3.52
CA SER A 9 7.73 -10.92 4.15
C SER A 9 8.95 -10.07 4.50
N ARG A 10 8.80 -8.74 4.44
CA ARG A 10 9.90 -7.77 4.56
C ARG A 10 9.52 -6.66 5.54
N LEU A 11 10.52 -6.15 6.24
CA LEU A 11 10.38 -5.02 7.16
C LEU A 11 11.26 -3.86 6.68
N PHE A 12 10.75 -2.65 6.78
CA PHE A 12 11.46 -1.44 6.40
C PHE A 12 11.34 -0.36 7.47
N ILE A 13 12.30 0.55 7.50
CA ILE A 13 12.34 1.74 8.38
C ILE A 13 12.59 3.00 7.54
N GLY A 14 11.77 4.05 7.75
CA GLY A 14 11.95 5.36 7.13
C GLY A 14 12.85 6.28 7.95
N VAL A 15 12.76 7.59 7.78
CA VAL A 15 13.50 8.59 8.58
C VAL A 15 12.71 9.03 9.81
N ALA A 16 13.38 9.63 10.80
CA ALA A 16 12.73 10.08 12.04
C ALA A 16 11.56 11.03 11.73
N ASN A 17 10.36 10.65 12.15
CA ASN A 17 9.14 11.43 11.96
C ASN A 17 8.13 11.13 13.09
N ASN A 18 7.96 12.10 13.98
CA ASN A 18 7.10 11.95 15.15
C ASN A 18 5.60 12.12 14.87
N THR A 19 5.25 12.67 13.70
CA THR A 19 3.89 13.13 13.42
C THR A 19 3.19 12.36 12.31
N ILE A 20 3.92 11.60 11.49
CA ILE A 20 3.36 10.80 10.39
C ILE A 20 2.17 9.96 10.86
N SER A 21 1.06 10.04 10.13
CA SER A 21 -0.17 9.34 10.50
C SER A 21 -1.08 8.98 9.33
N GLU A 22 -0.87 9.54 8.15
CA GLU A 22 -1.73 9.30 6.99
C GLU A 22 -1.06 8.37 5.97
N LEU A 23 -1.85 7.54 5.29
CA LEU A 23 -1.34 6.55 4.32
C LEU A 23 -0.46 7.20 3.23
N SER A 24 -0.89 8.34 2.69
CA SER A 24 -0.15 9.05 1.64
C SER A 24 1.21 9.57 2.10
N GLU A 25 1.36 9.89 3.39
CA GLU A 25 2.65 10.30 3.96
C GLU A 25 3.60 9.10 4.05
N PHE A 26 3.09 7.93 4.48
CA PHE A 26 3.88 6.70 4.54
C PHE A 26 4.32 6.20 3.15
N GLU A 27 3.48 6.36 2.13
CA GLU A 27 3.81 5.98 0.75
C GLU A 27 4.87 6.88 0.10
N ALA A 28 5.00 8.12 0.58
CA ALA A 28 6.00 9.08 0.10
C ALA A 28 7.38 8.94 0.78
N GLU A 29 7.49 8.08 1.80
CA GLU A 29 8.68 7.92 2.64
C GLU A 29 9.82 7.18 1.90
N ASP A 30 11.08 7.52 2.23
CA ASP A 30 12.26 6.82 1.72
C ASP A 30 12.64 5.64 2.63
N TRP A 31 12.31 4.44 2.15
CA TRP A 31 12.37 3.20 2.91
C TRP A 31 13.72 2.50 2.81
N LEU A 32 14.34 2.20 3.95
CA LEU A 32 15.45 1.24 4.04
C LEU A 32 14.92 -0.12 4.53
N GLU A 33 15.19 -1.18 3.76
CA GLU A 33 14.87 -2.55 4.17
C GLU A 33 15.77 -2.99 5.31
N ILE A 34 15.17 -3.55 6.37
CA ILE A 34 15.89 -4.28 7.42
C ILE A 34 16.02 -5.71 6.93
N LYS A 35 17.24 -6.12 6.57
CA LYS A 35 17.50 -7.43 5.98
C LYS A 35 17.76 -8.49 7.04
N GLU A 36 17.82 -9.75 6.59
CA GLU A 36 18.08 -10.94 7.43
C GLU A 36 17.08 -11.09 8.59
N VAL A 37 15.84 -10.61 8.40
CA VAL A 37 14.75 -10.81 9.37
C VAL A 37 14.35 -12.28 9.39
N GLU A 38 14.44 -12.88 10.56
CA GLU A 38 14.05 -14.26 10.81
C GLU A 38 12.62 -14.35 11.34
N ASP A 39 12.25 -13.41 12.21
CA ASP A 39 10.93 -13.31 12.81
C ASP A 39 10.49 -11.85 12.87
N ILE A 40 9.34 -11.55 12.29
CA ILE A 40 8.73 -10.21 12.33
C ILE A 40 8.04 -10.00 13.68
N GLY A 41 7.62 -11.06 14.36
CA GLY A 41 6.84 -10.99 15.60
C GLY A 41 5.34 -10.80 15.37
N GLU A 42 4.62 -10.55 16.46
CA GLU A 42 3.19 -10.28 16.49
C GLU A 42 2.93 -8.80 16.76
N PHE A 43 1.97 -8.21 16.05
CA PHE A 43 1.48 -6.87 16.30
C PHE A 43 -0.02 -6.79 16.07
N GLY A 44 -0.67 -5.87 16.79
CA GLY A 44 -2.11 -5.70 16.71
C GLY A 44 -2.61 -4.74 17.77
N VAL A 45 -3.84 -4.28 17.60
CA VAL A 45 -4.47 -3.36 18.55
C VAL A 45 -5.10 -4.13 19.70
N GLU A 46 -4.63 -3.87 20.91
CA GLU A 46 -5.21 -4.36 22.16
C GLU A 46 -6.01 -3.26 22.85
N GLY A 47 -7.15 -3.61 23.45
CA GLY A 47 -7.95 -2.68 24.24
C GLY A 47 -7.86 -3.00 25.72
N SER A 48 -7.68 -1.97 26.55
CA SER A 48 -7.79 -2.15 28.00
C SER A 48 -9.22 -2.50 28.39
N GLU A 49 -9.42 -3.53 29.22
CA GLU A 49 -10.72 -3.83 29.80
C GLU A 49 -10.97 -2.87 30.98
N GLN A 50 -12.08 -2.16 30.94
CA GLN A 50 -12.57 -1.35 32.06
C GLN A 50 -13.76 -2.06 32.67
N THR A 51 -13.77 -2.18 34.00
CA THR A 51 -14.85 -2.85 34.73
C THR A 51 -15.60 -1.88 35.64
N PHE A 52 -16.92 -2.07 35.73
CA PHE A 52 -17.79 -1.30 36.61
C PHE A 52 -18.73 -2.28 37.32
N LEU A 53 -18.63 -2.36 38.65
CA LEU A 53 -19.57 -3.11 39.47
C LEU A 53 -20.83 -2.26 39.70
N SER A 54 -21.94 -2.70 39.12
CA SER A 54 -23.22 -2.05 39.34
C SER A 54 -23.74 -2.41 40.72
N LEU A 55 -23.92 -1.40 41.58
CA LEU A 55 -24.35 -1.58 42.97
C LEU A 55 -25.81 -2.01 43.10
N ALA A 56 -26.65 -1.71 42.09
CA ALA A 56 -28.08 -1.98 42.14
C ALA A 56 -28.42 -3.45 41.87
N ASP A 57 -27.66 -4.11 41.00
CA ASP A 57 -27.90 -5.48 40.54
C ASP A 57 -26.73 -6.43 40.85
N GLY A 58 -25.59 -5.91 41.35
CA GLY A 58 -24.41 -6.68 41.73
C GLY A 58 -23.60 -7.21 40.54
N TYR A 59 -23.91 -6.84 39.30
CA TYR A 59 -23.23 -7.35 38.12
C TYR A 59 -22.01 -6.49 37.73
N VAL A 60 -20.94 -7.17 37.29
CA VAL A 60 -19.77 -6.51 36.67
C VAL A 60 -20.06 -6.24 35.20
N ARG A 61 -20.01 -4.98 34.82
CA ARG A 61 -20.06 -4.54 33.42
C ARG A 61 -18.65 -4.36 32.91
N LYS A 62 -18.42 -4.78 31.66
CA LYS A 62 -17.14 -4.66 30.96
C LYS A 62 -17.30 -3.68 29.81
N LEU A 63 -16.38 -2.72 29.73
CA LEU A 63 -16.30 -1.73 28.67
C LEU A 63 -14.91 -1.74 28.07
N LYS A 64 -14.79 -1.38 26.79
CA LYS A 64 -13.50 -1.22 26.11
C LYS A 64 -12.94 0.17 26.42
N GLY A 65 -11.73 0.22 26.97
CA GLY A 65 -11.00 1.43 27.30
C GLY A 65 -10.02 1.85 26.19
N SER A 66 -8.92 2.48 26.59
CA SER A 66 -7.86 2.92 25.68
C SER A 66 -7.29 1.77 24.85
N LEU A 67 -6.90 2.10 23.61
CA LEU A 67 -6.26 1.18 22.68
C LEU A 67 -4.74 1.33 22.77
N ASN A 68 -4.03 0.22 22.63
CA ASN A 68 -2.57 0.15 22.55
C ASN A 68 -2.20 -0.84 21.45
N SER A 69 -1.39 -0.40 20.48
CA SER A 69 -0.93 -1.23 19.37
C SER A 69 0.26 -2.13 19.74
N GLY A 70 0.64 -2.14 21.02
CA GLY A 70 1.60 -3.07 21.58
C GLY A 70 3.05 -2.74 21.23
N THR A 71 3.92 -3.72 21.43
CA THR A 71 5.33 -3.65 21.03
C THR A 71 5.64 -4.82 20.12
N LEU A 72 6.13 -4.51 18.92
CA LEU A 72 6.58 -5.51 17.96
C LEU A 72 8.03 -5.88 18.25
N GLU A 73 8.29 -7.15 18.51
CA GLU A 73 9.65 -7.69 18.70
C GLU A 73 10.14 -8.38 17.43
N VAL A 74 11.01 -7.70 16.68
CA VAL A 74 11.60 -8.21 15.44
C VAL A 74 12.94 -8.85 15.73
N ILE A 75 13.18 -10.05 15.19
CA ILE A 75 14.46 -10.75 15.30
C ILE A 75 15.12 -10.83 13.92
N ALA A 76 16.34 -10.30 13.80
CA ALA A 76 17.13 -10.35 12.58
C ALA A 76 18.54 -10.91 12.83
N GLY A 77 19.11 -11.63 11.86
CA GLY A 77 20.53 -11.93 11.82
C GLY A 77 21.34 -10.63 11.79
N ARG A 78 22.33 -10.49 12.67
CA ARG A 78 23.09 -9.23 12.80
C ARG A 78 23.96 -9.01 11.57
N ASP A 79 23.62 -7.99 10.78
CA ASP A 79 24.43 -7.51 9.66
C ASP A 79 24.84 -6.04 9.89
N PRO A 80 26.11 -5.75 10.22
CA PRO A 80 26.60 -4.38 10.39
C PRO A 80 26.66 -3.55 9.10
N SER A 81 26.61 -4.19 7.94
CA SER A 81 26.67 -3.52 6.65
C SER A 81 25.30 -3.10 6.13
N ASP A 82 24.22 -3.64 6.70
CA ASP A 82 22.85 -3.33 6.30
C ASP A 82 22.43 -1.92 6.76
N PRO A 83 22.12 -0.99 5.83
CA PRO A 83 21.67 0.35 6.17
C PRO A 83 20.38 0.37 7.02
N GLY A 84 19.46 -0.58 6.80
CA GLY A 84 18.22 -0.68 7.56
C GLY A 84 18.47 -1.04 9.02
N GLN A 85 19.22 -2.11 9.28
CA GLN A 85 19.64 -2.46 10.65
C GLN A 85 20.45 -1.36 11.33
N ASN A 86 21.32 -0.67 10.59
CA ASN A 86 22.10 0.44 11.14
C ASN A 86 21.21 1.62 11.55
N ARG A 87 20.19 1.96 10.75
CA ARG A 87 19.20 2.99 11.11
C ARG A 87 18.38 2.57 12.32
N ALA A 88 17.87 1.34 12.36
CA ALA A 88 17.10 0.83 13.50
C ALA A 88 17.94 0.80 14.80
N ARG A 89 19.24 0.47 14.71
CA ARG A 89 20.16 0.49 15.85
C ARG A 89 20.46 1.90 16.32
N ALA A 90 20.60 2.87 15.41
CA ALA A 90 20.76 4.28 15.76
C ALA A 90 19.50 4.84 16.44
N ALA A 91 18.31 4.50 15.91
CA ALA A 91 17.02 4.86 16.47
C ALA A 91 16.85 4.38 17.92
N ALA A 92 17.43 3.23 18.28
CA ALA A 92 17.41 2.73 19.65
C ALA A 92 18.17 3.60 20.66
N GLY A 93 19.01 4.52 20.19
CA GLY A 93 19.78 5.46 21.01
C GLY A 93 19.17 6.87 21.08
N ASP A 94 18.05 7.12 20.42
CA ASP A 94 17.37 8.41 20.42
C ASP A 94 15.92 8.33 20.95
N TRP A 95 15.23 9.47 20.97
CA TRP A 95 13.86 9.59 21.50
C TRP A 95 12.80 9.81 20.41
N PHE A 96 13.20 9.75 19.14
CA PHE A 96 12.31 9.98 18.02
C PHE A 96 11.55 8.70 17.64
N LYS A 97 10.41 8.90 16.97
CA LYS A 97 9.62 7.85 16.37
C LYS A 97 10.02 7.73 14.92
N TYR A 98 10.00 6.52 14.42
CA TYR A 98 10.31 6.22 13.03
C TYR A 98 9.09 5.53 12.40
N PRO A 99 8.78 5.83 11.13
CA PRO A 99 7.81 5.07 10.37
C PRO A 99 8.39 3.71 10.02
N PHE A 100 7.54 2.69 10.08
CA PHE A 100 7.83 1.32 9.72
C PHE A 100 6.81 0.84 8.68
N LYS A 101 7.29 -0.04 7.80
CA LYS A 101 6.49 -0.72 6.80
C LYS A 101 6.75 -2.21 6.90
N VAL A 102 5.69 -3.00 7.09
CA VAL A 102 5.73 -4.46 6.99
C VAL A 102 5.01 -4.85 5.71
N GLU A 103 5.73 -5.47 4.78
CA GLU A 103 5.15 -5.99 3.55
C GLU A 103 5.07 -7.52 3.66
N LEU A 104 3.87 -8.07 3.58
CA LEU A 104 3.67 -9.53 3.56
C LEU A 104 3.95 -10.10 2.16
N ASN A 105 3.97 -11.43 2.03
CA ASN A 105 4.06 -12.10 0.72
C ASN A 105 2.78 -12.89 0.44
N ASP A 106 1.69 -12.17 0.26
CA ASP A 106 0.32 -12.69 0.20
C ASP A 106 -0.48 -12.18 -1.00
N LYS A 107 0.18 -11.63 -2.03
CA LYS A 107 -0.50 -11.15 -3.25
C LYS A 107 -1.42 -12.24 -3.85
N PRO A 108 -2.67 -11.88 -4.19
CA PRO A 108 -3.64 -12.86 -4.69
C PRO A 108 -3.35 -13.32 -6.12
N THR A 109 -2.56 -12.55 -6.88
CA THR A 109 -2.16 -12.88 -8.26
C THR A 109 -0.66 -12.60 -8.48
N PRO A 110 -0.01 -13.23 -9.48
CA PRO A 110 1.42 -13.02 -9.74
C PRO A 110 1.83 -11.56 -9.99
N THR A 111 0.91 -10.75 -10.52
CA THR A 111 1.10 -9.33 -10.83
C THR A 111 0.46 -8.38 -9.82
N GLY A 112 -0.28 -8.90 -8.83
CA GLY A 112 -0.94 -8.12 -7.80
C GLY A 112 0.00 -7.54 -6.76
N THR A 113 -0.56 -6.81 -5.81
CA THR A 113 0.14 -6.20 -4.68
C THR A 113 -0.02 -7.06 -3.42
N ASN A 114 0.98 -7.01 -2.55
CA ASN A 114 0.93 -7.62 -1.23
C ASN A 114 0.18 -6.73 -0.24
N THR A 115 -0.22 -7.31 0.89
CA THR A 115 -0.67 -6.55 2.06
C THR A 115 0.51 -5.80 2.66
N ILE A 116 0.28 -4.52 2.99
CA ILE A 116 1.26 -3.66 3.64
C ILE A 116 0.66 -3.09 4.91
N TYR A 117 1.40 -3.19 6.02
CA TYR A 117 1.11 -2.49 7.25
C TYR A 117 2.06 -1.31 7.44
N TYR A 118 1.50 -0.16 7.79
CA TYR A 118 2.24 1.04 8.16
C TYR A 118 1.94 1.42 9.60
N PHE A 119 2.98 1.81 10.33
CA PHE A 119 2.85 2.35 11.67
C PHE A 119 4.09 3.17 12.02
N ARG A 120 4.03 3.94 13.11
CA ARG A 120 5.20 4.59 13.69
C ARG A 120 5.53 4.00 15.05
N ALA A 121 6.80 3.97 15.40
CA ALA A 121 7.25 3.47 16.69
C ALA A 121 8.59 4.13 17.08
N PRO A 122 8.82 4.50 18.35
CA PRO A 122 10.18 4.55 18.88
C PRO A 122 10.78 3.13 18.92
N VAL A 123 12.09 3.04 18.65
CA VAL A 123 12.83 1.79 18.85
C VAL A 123 13.29 1.76 20.30
N MET A 124 12.68 0.90 21.11
CA MET A 124 12.95 0.84 22.55
C MET A 124 14.24 0.10 22.88
N SER A 125 14.67 -0.82 22.01
CA SER A 125 15.97 -1.47 22.13
C SER A 125 16.42 -2.12 20.83
N ALA A 126 17.73 -2.30 20.68
CA ALA A 126 18.38 -3.09 19.63
C ALA A 126 19.45 -3.98 20.28
N LYS A 127 19.04 -5.13 20.82
CA LYS A 127 19.93 -6.00 21.62
C LYS A 127 20.45 -7.16 20.79
N SER A 128 21.77 -7.34 20.75
CA SER A 128 22.38 -8.47 20.05
C SER A 128 22.65 -9.64 21.00
N ASN A 129 22.20 -10.84 20.62
CA ASN A 129 22.53 -12.09 21.30
C ASN A 129 23.67 -12.78 20.55
N TYR A 130 24.79 -13.00 21.24
CA TYR A 130 26.01 -13.54 20.64
C TYR A 130 26.18 -15.06 20.81
N GLY A 131 25.40 -15.69 21.69
CA GLY A 131 25.39 -17.14 21.86
C GLY A 131 26.77 -17.79 22.06
N ASN A 132 26.91 -19.00 21.51
CA ASN A 132 28.16 -19.75 21.42
C ASN A 132 28.65 -19.84 19.96
N ALA A 133 29.69 -20.65 19.69
CA ALA A 133 30.36 -20.73 18.38
C ALA A 133 29.44 -21.14 17.21
N ASP A 134 28.37 -21.90 17.47
CA ASP A 134 27.48 -22.41 16.42
C ASP A 134 26.21 -21.55 16.24
N ASN A 135 26.05 -20.48 17.04
CA ASN A 135 24.90 -19.59 16.93
C ASN A 135 25.15 -18.48 15.91
N ILE A 136 24.15 -18.23 15.06
CA ILE A 136 24.07 -16.98 14.31
C ILE A 136 23.81 -15.86 15.32
N VAL A 137 24.62 -14.80 15.27
CA VAL A 137 24.41 -13.61 16.10
C VAL A 137 23.14 -12.92 15.63
N LYS A 138 22.16 -12.79 16.51
CA LYS A 138 20.87 -12.14 16.21
C LYS A 138 20.76 -10.81 16.92
N THR A 139 20.03 -9.86 16.34
CA THR A 139 19.63 -8.62 16.98
C THR A 139 18.11 -8.59 17.09
N THR A 140 17.61 -8.39 18.31
CA THR A 140 16.20 -8.15 18.58
C THR A 140 15.94 -6.65 18.66
N PHE A 141 15.01 -6.17 17.85
CA PHE A 141 14.51 -4.80 17.87
C PHE A 141 13.13 -4.77 18.51
N ALA A 142 12.96 -3.97 19.56
CA ALA A 142 11.66 -3.78 20.21
C ALA A 142 11.05 -2.45 19.72
N LEU A 143 9.97 -2.51 18.95
CA LEU A 143 9.31 -1.36 18.34
C LEU A 143 7.98 -1.11 19.07
N SER A 144 7.92 -0.10 19.93
CA SER A 144 6.67 0.19 20.65
C SER A 144 5.76 1.04 19.77
N ILE A 145 4.67 0.46 19.26
CA ILE A 145 3.84 1.10 18.25
C ILE A 145 3.06 2.27 18.87
N ASP A 146 3.21 3.46 18.31
CA ASP A 146 2.55 4.68 18.75
C ASP A 146 1.49 5.12 17.75
N GLY A 147 0.21 4.92 18.12
CA GLY A 147 -0.93 5.28 17.28
C GLY A 147 -1.52 4.08 16.54
N ALA A 148 -2.26 4.36 15.47
CA ALA A 148 -2.94 3.36 14.68
C ALA A 148 -1.97 2.60 13.77
N ILE A 149 -2.32 1.35 13.46
CA ILE A 149 -1.71 0.56 12.40
C ILE A 149 -2.60 0.71 11.17
N LEU A 150 -2.03 1.19 10.06
CA LEU A 150 -2.74 1.31 8.79
C LEU A 150 -2.49 0.06 7.97
N GLU A 151 -3.55 -0.59 7.51
CA GLU A 151 -3.48 -1.74 6.61
C GLU A 151 -3.87 -1.31 5.20
N LEU A 152 -2.99 -1.57 4.25
CA LEU A 152 -3.28 -1.57 2.83
C LEU A 152 -3.42 -3.02 2.37
N PRO A 153 -4.63 -3.52 2.11
CA PRO A 153 -4.86 -4.93 1.82
C PRO A 153 -4.25 -5.35 0.48
N ALA A 154 -3.87 -6.62 0.38
CA ALA A 154 -3.44 -7.20 -0.90
C ALA A 154 -4.54 -7.09 -1.96
N ALA A 155 -4.15 -6.72 -3.19
CA ALA A 155 -5.08 -6.52 -4.30
C ALA A 155 -4.60 -7.23 -5.58
N PRO A 156 -5.51 -7.69 -6.46
CA PRO A 156 -5.12 -8.15 -7.79
C PRO A 156 -4.56 -6.99 -8.62
N ALA A 157 -3.76 -7.29 -9.63
CA ALA A 157 -3.35 -6.28 -10.60
C ALA A 157 -4.58 -5.71 -11.33
N ILE A 158 -4.68 -4.39 -11.38
CA ILE A 158 -5.64 -3.72 -12.25
C ILE A 158 -5.07 -3.67 -13.66
N THR A 159 -5.82 -4.14 -14.65
CA THR A 159 -5.41 -4.14 -16.06
C THR A 159 -6.39 -3.35 -16.91
N MET A 160 -5.84 -2.63 -17.89
CA MET A 160 -6.61 -1.90 -18.91
C MET A 160 -6.72 -2.74 -20.18
N SER A 161 -7.90 -2.71 -20.81
CA SER A 161 -8.17 -3.32 -22.11
C SER A 161 -8.91 -2.33 -23.01
N PRO A 162 -8.46 -2.07 -24.24
CA PRO A 162 -7.20 -2.52 -24.83
C PRO A 162 -5.98 -2.08 -24.00
N ALA A 163 -4.86 -2.80 -24.12
CA ALA A 163 -3.60 -2.36 -23.53
C ALA A 163 -3.17 -1.02 -24.14
N ALA A 164 -2.25 -0.31 -23.46
CA ALA A 164 -1.71 0.96 -23.95
C ALA A 164 -1.18 0.82 -25.39
N GLY A 165 -1.54 1.77 -26.26
CA GLY A 165 -1.23 1.70 -27.68
C GLY A 165 -2.24 2.42 -28.57
N ALA A 166 -2.20 2.11 -29.86
CA ALA A 166 -3.12 2.71 -30.82
C ALA A 166 -4.52 2.14 -30.67
N LEU A 167 -5.51 3.04 -30.51
CA LEU A 167 -6.91 2.71 -30.73
C LEU A 167 -7.18 2.61 -32.23
N ILE A 168 -8.31 1.99 -32.58
CA ILE A 168 -8.78 1.96 -33.96
C ILE A 168 -8.92 3.41 -34.45
N ALA A 169 -8.41 3.69 -35.65
CA ALA A 169 -8.47 5.03 -36.23
C ALA A 169 -9.92 5.47 -36.46
N GLY A 170 -10.18 6.76 -36.24
CA GLY A 170 -11.44 7.40 -36.60
C GLY A 170 -11.34 8.15 -37.93
N GLU A 171 -12.48 8.67 -38.40
CA GLU A 171 -12.56 9.51 -39.59
C GLU A 171 -13.32 10.79 -39.25
N GLN A 172 -12.84 11.93 -39.74
CA GLN A 172 -13.44 13.22 -39.50
C GLN A 172 -14.90 13.24 -39.97
N GLY A 173 -15.81 13.71 -39.12
CA GLY A 173 -17.24 13.77 -39.44
C GLY A 173 -17.99 12.44 -39.36
N THR A 174 -17.30 11.31 -39.15
CA THR A 174 -17.91 9.99 -38.97
C THR A 174 -18.10 9.67 -37.49
N ALA A 175 -19.21 9.02 -37.13
CA ALA A 175 -19.43 8.56 -35.76
C ALA A 175 -18.33 7.57 -35.33
N TYR A 176 -17.73 7.84 -34.17
CA TYR A 176 -16.67 7.02 -33.59
C TYR A 176 -17.14 6.44 -32.25
N THR A 177 -16.77 5.19 -31.99
CA THR A 177 -16.91 4.55 -30.68
C THR A 177 -15.71 3.64 -30.42
N ALA A 178 -15.15 3.73 -29.23
CA ALA A 178 -14.16 2.80 -28.71
C ALA A 178 -14.36 2.68 -27.20
N THR A 179 -14.24 1.49 -26.65
CA THR A 179 -14.40 1.27 -25.21
C THR A 179 -13.09 0.85 -24.59
N VAL A 180 -12.69 1.53 -23.53
CA VAL A 180 -11.64 1.07 -22.63
C VAL A 180 -12.28 0.50 -21.37
N THR A 181 -11.82 -0.67 -20.94
CA THR A 181 -12.30 -1.34 -19.73
C THR A 181 -11.14 -1.61 -18.81
N ALA A 182 -11.39 -1.50 -17.50
CA ALA A 182 -10.47 -1.91 -16.47
C ALA A 182 -11.02 -3.10 -15.71
N THR A 183 -10.17 -4.04 -15.35
CA THR A 183 -10.54 -5.22 -14.56
C THR A 183 -9.50 -5.50 -13.48
N GLY A 184 -9.85 -6.29 -12.46
CA GLY A 184 -8.94 -6.68 -11.38
C GLY A 184 -9.05 -5.84 -10.10
N GLY A 185 -9.66 -4.66 -10.15
CA GLY A 185 -10.00 -3.89 -8.95
C GLY A 185 -11.35 -4.30 -8.33
N ALA A 186 -11.58 -3.89 -7.09
CA ALA A 186 -12.84 -4.10 -6.39
C ALA A 186 -13.84 -2.97 -6.69
N GLY A 187 -15.12 -3.30 -6.91
CA GLY A 187 -16.16 -2.32 -7.23
C GLY A 187 -16.24 -1.94 -8.71
N THR A 188 -16.94 -0.84 -9.00
CA THR A 188 -17.13 -0.34 -10.36
C THR A 188 -16.07 0.71 -10.69
N PRO A 189 -15.33 0.57 -11.80
CA PRO A 189 -14.31 1.54 -12.16
C PRO A 189 -14.92 2.86 -12.65
N ALA A 190 -14.33 3.99 -12.22
CA ALA A 190 -14.56 5.31 -12.80
C ALA A 190 -13.39 5.69 -13.72
N TYR A 191 -13.69 6.17 -14.92
CA TYR A 191 -12.71 6.51 -15.95
C TYR A 191 -12.55 8.02 -16.10
N ALA A 192 -11.32 8.48 -16.25
CA ALA A 192 -11.00 9.88 -16.54
C ALA A 192 -9.81 9.99 -17.50
N VAL A 193 -9.82 11.04 -18.33
CA VAL A 193 -8.62 11.43 -19.08
C VAL A 193 -7.74 12.26 -18.14
N THR A 194 -6.56 11.74 -17.79
CA THR A 194 -5.65 12.37 -16.82
C THR A 194 -4.47 13.07 -17.47
N ALA A 195 -4.17 12.78 -18.73
CA ALA A 195 -3.19 13.49 -19.54
C ALA A 195 -3.59 13.50 -21.02
N GLY A 196 -3.13 14.52 -21.75
CA GLY A 196 -3.49 14.71 -23.16
C GLY A 196 -4.93 15.17 -23.36
N ALA A 197 -5.47 14.96 -24.56
CA ALA A 197 -6.83 15.36 -24.90
C ALA A 197 -7.45 14.44 -25.96
N LEU A 198 -8.76 14.28 -25.89
CA LEU A 198 -9.55 13.65 -26.96
C LEU A 198 -9.71 14.62 -28.15
N PRO A 199 -9.86 14.10 -29.39
CA PRO A 199 -10.28 14.91 -30.53
C PRO A 199 -11.56 15.69 -30.23
N ALA A 200 -11.64 16.94 -30.72
CA ALA A 200 -12.83 17.76 -30.54
C ALA A 200 -14.06 17.07 -31.13
N GLY A 201 -15.12 16.91 -30.32
CA GLY A 201 -16.34 16.19 -30.69
C GLY A 201 -16.41 14.75 -30.19
N LEU A 202 -15.35 14.24 -29.55
CA LEU A 202 -15.36 13.00 -28.77
C LEU A 202 -15.39 13.29 -27.27
N ALA A 203 -16.03 12.41 -26.51
CA ALA A 203 -16.05 12.45 -25.06
C ALA A 203 -15.86 11.05 -24.47
N LEU A 204 -15.23 10.97 -23.29
CA LEU A 204 -15.16 9.74 -22.50
C LEU A 204 -16.33 9.70 -21.52
N ASN A 205 -17.10 8.62 -21.55
CA ASN A 205 -18.08 8.31 -20.53
C ASN A 205 -17.35 7.77 -19.29
N SER A 206 -17.39 8.54 -18.20
CA SER A 206 -16.67 8.21 -16.96
C SER A 206 -17.17 6.97 -16.25
N ALA A 207 -18.37 6.46 -16.54
CA ALA A 207 -18.92 5.26 -15.92
C ALA A 207 -18.68 3.99 -16.75
N THR A 208 -18.65 4.10 -18.08
CA THR A 208 -18.54 2.94 -18.97
C THR A 208 -17.17 2.80 -19.62
N GLY A 209 -16.35 3.86 -19.63
CA GLY A 209 -15.09 3.90 -20.37
C GLY A 209 -15.27 4.01 -21.88
N GLU A 210 -16.50 4.28 -22.36
CA GLU A 210 -16.77 4.48 -23.78
C GLU A 210 -16.31 5.88 -24.22
N ILE A 211 -15.46 5.92 -25.23
CA ILE A 211 -15.08 7.11 -25.98
C ILE A 211 -15.99 7.16 -27.20
N SER A 212 -16.88 8.16 -27.28
CA SER A 212 -17.82 8.27 -28.38
C SER A 212 -18.09 9.71 -28.81
N GLY A 213 -18.61 9.85 -30.03
CA GLY A 213 -18.97 11.13 -30.63
C GLY A 213 -18.62 11.20 -32.11
N THR A 214 -18.43 12.42 -32.62
CA THR A 214 -18.04 12.67 -34.01
C THR A 214 -16.85 13.62 -34.02
N PRO A 215 -15.64 13.15 -34.38
CA PRO A 215 -14.47 14.00 -34.36
C PRO A 215 -14.57 15.05 -35.46
N THR A 216 -14.26 16.30 -35.13
CA THR A 216 -14.42 17.45 -36.02
C THR A 216 -13.13 17.89 -36.71
N ALA A 217 -11.99 17.35 -36.29
CA ALA A 217 -10.67 17.66 -36.84
C ALA A 217 -9.80 16.40 -36.96
N ALA A 218 -9.27 16.16 -38.16
CA ALA A 218 -8.25 15.14 -38.41
C ALA A 218 -6.95 15.44 -37.66
N GLY A 219 -6.20 14.39 -37.33
CA GLY A 219 -4.92 14.51 -36.63
C GLY A 219 -4.60 13.31 -35.73
N ASP A 220 -3.40 13.33 -35.15
CA ASP A 220 -2.96 12.34 -34.16
C ASP A 220 -3.11 12.90 -32.75
N TYR A 221 -3.85 12.17 -31.91
CA TYR A 221 -4.14 12.54 -30.54
C TYR A 221 -3.54 11.54 -29.58
N THR A 222 -2.87 12.02 -28.55
CA THR A 222 -2.35 11.20 -27.45
C THR A 222 -3.13 11.52 -26.18
N LEU A 223 -3.63 10.50 -25.50
CA LEU A 223 -4.35 10.64 -24.24
C LEU A 223 -3.94 9.54 -23.25
N THR A 224 -4.09 9.82 -21.97
CA THR A 224 -3.99 8.81 -20.92
C THR A 224 -5.34 8.68 -20.24
N VAL A 225 -5.90 7.47 -20.27
CA VAL A 225 -7.11 7.16 -19.50
C VAL A 225 -6.70 6.43 -18.23
N THR A 226 -7.17 6.95 -17.10
CA THR A 226 -7.03 6.33 -15.78
C THR A 226 -8.38 5.77 -15.35
N ALA A 227 -8.40 4.50 -14.97
CA ALA A 227 -9.50 3.85 -14.29
C ALA A 227 -9.21 3.79 -12.79
N THR A 228 -10.18 4.20 -11.98
CA THR A 228 -10.11 4.20 -10.51
C THR A 228 -11.15 3.24 -9.96
N PHE A 229 -10.72 2.31 -9.12
CA PHE A 229 -11.61 1.42 -8.37
C PHE A 229 -11.73 1.93 -6.93
N ASP A 230 -12.95 2.06 -6.43
CA ASP A 230 -13.21 2.54 -5.07
C ASP A 230 -12.42 1.74 -4.03
N GLY A 231 -11.43 2.38 -3.40
CA GLY A 231 -10.61 1.78 -2.34
C GLY A 231 -9.63 0.68 -2.77
N ALA A 232 -9.47 0.41 -4.08
CA ALA A 232 -8.61 -0.66 -4.59
C ALA A 232 -7.54 -0.19 -5.59
N GLY A 233 -7.33 1.12 -5.72
CA GLY A 233 -6.27 1.73 -6.53
C GLY A 233 -6.70 2.11 -7.94
N THR A 234 -5.71 2.44 -8.77
CA THR A 234 -5.91 2.95 -10.13
C THR A 234 -5.05 2.22 -11.15
N ALA A 235 -5.51 2.09 -12.39
CA ALA A 235 -4.67 1.77 -13.54
C ALA A 235 -4.76 2.86 -14.59
N SER A 236 -3.64 3.11 -15.29
CA SER A 236 -3.60 4.08 -16.38
C SER A 236 -3.03 3.44 -17.64
N ALA A 237 -3.59 3.79 -18.79
CA ALA A 237 -3.07 3.40 -20.10
C ALA A 237 -3.01 4.62 -21.02
N ALA A 238 -1.87 4.75 -21.73
CA ALA A 238 -1.68 5.75 -22.76
C ALA A 238 -2.17 5.22 -24.11
N TYR A 239 -3.00 6.00 -24.79
CA TYR A 239 -3.58 5.67 -26.07
C TYR A 239 -3.22 6.70 -27.12
N THR A 240 -3.07 6.24 -28.36
CA THR A 240 -3.02 7.10 -29.54
C THR A 240 -4.26 6.89 -30.39
N LEU A 241 -4.82 7.99 -30.89
CA LEU A 241 -5.97 7.97 -31.79
C LEU A 241 -5.63 8.81 -33.02
N ASN A 242 -5.52 8.14 -34.17
CA ASN A 242 -5.44 8.79 -35.46
C ASN A 242 -6.86 9.07 -35.96
N VAL A 243 -7.13 10.31 -36.35
CA VAL A 243 -8.36 10.70 -37.05
C VAL A 243 -7.97 11.05 -38.49
N ALA A 244 -8.42 10.24 -39.44
CA ALA A 244 -8.26 10.49 -40.87
C ALA A 244 -9.16 11.65 -41.33
N ALA A 245 -8.74 12.32 -42.41
CA ALA A 245 -9.49 13.40 -43.05
C ALA A 245 -10.57 12.86 -44.00
#